data_AF-A0A942HT78-F1
#
_entry.id   AF-A0A942HT78-F1
#
_cell.length_a   1.000
_cell.length_b   1.000
_cell.length_c   1.000
_cell.angle_alpha   90.00
_cell.angle_beta   90.00
_cell.angle_gamma   90.00
#
_symmetry.space_group_name_H-M   'P 1'
#
loop_
_entity.id
_entity.type
_entity.pdbx_description
1 polymer ?
#
loop_
_entity_poly.entity_id
_entity_poly.type
_entity_poly.pdbx_seq_one_letter_code
_entity_poly.pdbx_strand_id
1 'polypeptide(L)'
;MHSPKTTSPLHPVLTVSQLTAQIREVLEEVFENVTVVGEVSNAKLYNNGHWYFSLKDKDATLPCVCFKINNTGLRFKLEDGMQVVLRGKLNVYPPRGAYQLVASSIEPVGIGEWQLAFEQLKEKLNKEGLLAPERKRPIPILPRRIGVVTSTAGAALRDILSALARRNKLVNVVIAPAKVQGEGSAEDVVYAIKALQKIPGVDVILVARGGGSIEDLWSFNTEIVARAVSQCSVPVISGVGHETDITICDLVADLRAPTPTAAAELVARGSAELLDRWQGLEKRLLHRMEDRVARARHKLTRVDPMNGLLRYHERLKRKQLKVLSYRDRMNHRMAHALNTAQYKWRQNHEKLSVLGPQNVLSRGFSILRKVDGQIVRTYDDVQAGDIIEGILAQGRLKLRVEEVHEER
;
A
#
# COMPACT_ATOMS: atom_id res chain seq x y z
N MET A 1 31.98 -64.48 87.67
CA MET A 1 31.89 -64.48 86.19
C MET A 1 30.85 -63.44 85.80
N HIS A 2 31.29 -62.27 85.34
CA HIS A 2 30.43 -61.16 84.93
C HIS A 2 30.35 -61.11 83.41
N SER A 3 29.14 -61.25 82.86
CA SER A 3 28.82 -61.01 81.46
C SER A 3 28.84 -59.51 81.17
N PRO A 4 29.46 -59.03 80.07
CA PRO A 4 29.37 -57.62 79.69
C PRO A 4 28.06 -57.34 78.96
N LYS A 5 27.38 -56.27 79.39
CA LYS A 5 26.22 -55.68 78.73
C LYS A 5 26.66 -54.96 77.45
N THR A 6 26.06 -55.30 76.33
CA THR A 6 26.13 -54.57 75.08
C THR A 6 25.25 -53.31 75.15
N THR A 7 25.87 -52.13 75.08
CA THR A 7 25.20 -50.83 74.95
C THR A 7 25.02 -50.50 73.46
N SER A 8 23.77 -50.33 73.03
CA SER A 8 23.39 -49.80 71.71
C SER A 8 23.70 -48.29 71.61
N PRO A 9 24.19 -47.75 70.48
CA PRO A 9 24.24 -46.31 70.26
C PRO A 9 22.89 -45.77 69.74
N LEU A 10 22.46 -44.65 70.31
CA LEU A 10 21.15 -43.98 70.18
C LEU A 10 21.03 -42.99 68.98
N HIS A 11 21.89 -43.07 67.97
CA HIS A 11 21.79 -42.22 66.77
C HIS A 11 21.49 -43.06 65.52
N PRO A 12 20.37 -42.82 64.82
CA PRO A 12 20.11 -43.51 63.56
C PRO A 12 21.22 -43.17 62.55
N VAL A 13 21.86 -44.20 62.01
CA VAL A 13 22.89 -44.05 60.97
C VAL A 13 22.16 -43.76 59.65
N LEU A 14 22.26 -42.52 59.18
CA LEU A 14 21.65 -42.08 57.91
C LEU A 14 22.65 -42.22 56.76
N THR A 15 22.15 -42.67 55.62
CA THR A 15 22.89 -42.56 54.35
C THR A 15 22.93 -41.11 53.88
N VAL A 16 23.91 -40.76 53.04
CA VAL A 16 24.03 -39.41 52.44
C VAL A 16 22.72 -38.96 51.76
N SER A 17 22.02 -39.89 51.09
CA SER A 17 20.74 -39.62 50.44
C SER A 17 19.60 -39.37 51.44
N GLN A 18 19.55 -40.12 52.54
CA GLN A 18 18.55 -39.92 53.60
C GLN A 18 18.76 -38.60 54.33
N LEU A 19 20.01 -38.24 54.63
CA LEU A 19 20.33 -36.94 55.25
C LEU A 19 19.96 -35.77 54.32
N THR A 20 20.28 -35.87 53.02
CA THR A 20 19.93 -34.83 52.03
C THR A 20 18.42 -34.68 51.87
N ALA A 21 17.68 -35.80 51.91
CA ALA A 21 16.21 -35.78 51.84
C ALA A 21 15.60 -35.07 53.06
N GLN A 22 16.10 -35.33 54.26
CA GLN A 22 15.66 -34.63 55.48
C GLN A 22 15.97 -33.13 55.44
N ILE A 23 17.16 -32.74 54.95
CA ILE A 23 17.52 -31.32 54.77
C ILE A 23 16.56 -30.64 53.79
N ARG A 24 16.22 -31.32 52.69
CA ARG A 24 15.26 -30.80 51.71
C ARG A 24 13.90 -30.58 52.34
N GLU A 25 13.36 -31.54 53.08
CA GLU A 25 12.03 -31.43 53.72
C GLU A 25 11.97 -30.22 54.65
N VAL A 26 12.96 -30.05 55.53
CA VAL A 26 13.00 -28.92 56.46
C VAL A 26 13.12 -27.58 55.72
N LEU A 27 13.97 -27.50 54.70
CA LEU A 27 14.16 -26.25 53.95
C LEU A 27 12.94 -25.89 53.09
N GLU A 28 12.29 -26.87 52.46
CA GLU A 28 11.09 -26.65 51.65
C GLU A 28 9.88 -26.26 52.52
N GLU A 29 9.75 -26.83 53.73
CA GLU A 29 8.67 -26.51 54.67
C GLU A 29 8.84 -25.10 55.28
N VAL A 30 10.05 -24.76 55.70
CA VAL A 30 10.33 -23.46 56.35
C VAL A 30 10.35 -22.31 55.33
N PHE A 31 10.85 -22.55 54.12
CA PHE A 31 11.06 -21.52 53.10
C PHE A 31 10.18 -21.72 51.86
N GLU A 32 8.91 -22.07 52.10
CA GLU A 32 7.91 -22.26 51.03
C GLU A 32 7.57 -20.95 50.30
N ASN A 33 7.61 -19.80 50.99
CA ASN A 33 7.31 -18.50 50.40
C ASN A 33 8.21 -17.40 50.97
N VAL A 34 9.35 -17.17 50.32
CA VAL A 34 10.34 -16.19 50.72
C VAL A 34 10.45 -15.06 49.69
N THR A 35 10.74 -13.86 50.18
CA THR A 35 11.07 -12.70 49.35
C THR A 35 12.51 -12.31 49.62
N VAL A 36 13.34 -12.28 48.57
CA VAL A 36 14.78 -12.02 48.66
C VAL A 36 15.13 -10.86 47.73
N VAL A 37 15.93 -9.93 48.23
CA VAL A 37 16.45 -8.79 47.46
C VAL A 37 17.93 -9.00 47.20
N GLY A 38 18.39 -8.73 45.98
CA GLY A 38 19.80 -8.76 45.66
C GLY A 38 20.08 -8.35 44.23
N GLU A 39 21.36 -8.29 43.88
CA GLU A 39 21.82 -7.98 42.54
C GLU A 39 21.89 -9.27 41.71
N VAL A 40 21.38 -9.23 40.49
CA VAL A 40 21.45 -10.33 39.53
C VAL A 40 22.86 -10.44 38.99
N SER A 41 23.38 -11.67 38.96
CA SER A 41 24.67 -12.01 38.36
C SER A 41 24.59 -13.32 37.60
N ASN A 42 25.41 -13.46 36.55
CA ASN A 42 25.47 -14.67 35.72
C ASN A 42 24.12 -15.09 35.12
N ALA A 43 23.26 -14.15 34.73
CA ALA A 43 21.96 -14.42 34.14
C ALA A 43 22.09 -15.06 32.75
N LYS A 44 21.60 -16.31 32.63
CA LYS A 44 21.62 -17.10 31.41
C LYS A 44 20.25 -17.68 31.11
N LEU A 45 19.77 -17.40 29.89
CA LEU A 45 18.59 -18.06 29.33
C LEU A 45 19.03 -19.32 28.59
N TYR A 46 18.55 -20.48 29.02
CA TYR A 46 18.84 -21.76 28.38
C TYR A 46 17.80 -22.11 27.31
N ASN A 47 18.15 -23.01 26.38
CA ASN A 47 17.29 -23.42 25.26
C ASN A 47 15.94 -24.02 25.68
N ASN A 48 15.81 -24.48 26.92
CA ASN A 48 14.55 -24.95 27.51
C ASN A 48 13.60 -23.81 27.94
N GLY A 49 14.04 -22.55 27.80
CA GLY A 49 13.28 -21.36 28.18
C GLY A 49 13.30 -21.05 29.67
N HIS A 50 14.20 -21.68 30.44
CA HIS A 50 14.42 -21.38 31.85
C HIS A 50 15.57 -20.39 32.04
N TRP A 51 15.40 -19.47 32.97
CA TRP A 51 16.46 -18.57 33.41
C TRP A 51 17.18 -19.18 34.60
N TYR A 52 18.50 -19.20 34.51
CA TYR A 52 19.38 -19.50 35.63
C TYR A 52 20.26 -18.28 35.90
N PHE A 53 20.28 -17.82 37.14
CA PHE A 53 21.04 -16.65 37.57
C PHE A 53 21.36 -16.78 39.06
N SER A 54 22.26 -15.94 39.56
CA SER A 54 22.58 -15.87 40.99
C SER A 54 22.20 -14.51 41.54
N LEU A 55 21.48 -14.49 42.66
CA LEU A 55 21.27 -13.31 43.48
C LEU A 55 22.47 -13.14 44.42
N LYS A 56 23.13 -12.00 44.38
CA LYS A 56 24.23 -11.69 45.30
C LYS A 56 23.91 -10.46 46.14
N ASP A 57 24.40 -10.46 47.37
CA ASP A 57 24.53 -9.28 48.23
C ASP A 57 26.02 -9.10 48.62
N LYS A 58 26.30 -8.34 49.69
CA LYS A 58 27.69 -8.07 50.12
C LYS A 58 28.38 -9.31 50.71
N ASP A 59 27.61 -10.25 51.26
CA ASP A 59 28.11 -11.31 52.14
C ASP A 59 27.79 -12.72 51.61
N ALA A 60 26.81 -12.86 50.71
CA ALA A 60 26.28 -14.14 50.25
C ALA A 60 25.91 -14.14 48.75
N THR A 61 25.81 -15.35 48.19
CA THR A 61 25.32 -15.58 46.83
C THR A 61 24.37 -16.77 46.83
N LEU A 62 23.21 -16.60 46.19
CA LEU A 62 22.12 -17.56 46.14
C LEU A 62 21.78 -17.92 44.68
N PRO A 63 21.99 -19.18 44.27
CA PRO A 63 21.57 -19.66 42.96
C PRO A 63 20.04 -19.62 42.82
N CYS A 64 19.56 -19.11 41.69
CA CYS A 64 18.14 -18.92 41.40
C CYS A 64 17.76 -19.53 40.05
N VAL A 65 16.54 -20.06 39.96
CA VAL A 65 15.96 -20.57 38.72
C VAL A 65 14.57 -20.01 38.52
N CYS A 66 14.27 -19.52 37.33
CA CYS A 66 12.92 -19.14 36.91
C CYS A 66 12.46 -20.03 35.76
N PHE A 67 11.42 -20.83 36.02
CA PHE A 67 10.87 -21.74 35.02
C PHE A 67 10.06 -21.00 33.94
N LYS A 68 9.95 -21.62 32.76
CA LYS A 68 9.34 -21.01 31.57
C LYS A 68 7.91 -20.53 31.79
N ILE A 69 7.15 -21.25 32.63
CA ILE A 69 5.74 -20.93 32.93
C ILE A 69 5.60 -19.65 33.77
N ASN A 70 6.63 -19.30 34.55
CA ASN A 70 6.72 -18.05 35.31
C ASN A 70 7.40 -16.94 34.50
N ASN A 71 8.19 -17.30 33.48
CA ASN A 71 8.85 -16.37 32.56
C ASN A 71 7.84 -15.59 31.68
N THR A 72 6.66 -16.14 31.41
CA THR A 72 5.60 -15.45 30.63
C THR A 72 5.04 -14.19 31.30
N GLY A 73 5.27 -14.01 32.62
CA GLY A 73 4.90 -12.80 33.35
C GLY A 73 5.98 -11.71 33.38
N LEU A 74 7.22 -12.01 32.99
CA LEU A 74 8.32 -11.04 32.96
C LEU A 74 8.19 -10.11 31.74
N ARG A 75 7.91 -8.84 32.00
CA ARG A 75 7.85 -7.78 30.96
C ARG A 75 9.21 -7.20 30.59
N PHE A 76 10.28 -7.69 31.20
CA PHE A 76 11.65 -7.18 31.04
C PHE A 76 12.64 -8.34 30.94
N LYS A 77 13.83 -8.05 30.42
CA LYS A 77 14.92 -9.01 30.31
C LYS A 77 15.80 -8.90 31.56
N LEU A 78 16.13 -10.04 32.16
CA LEU A 78 17.10 -10.11 33.25
C LEU A 78 18.51 -9.82 32.72
N GLU A 79 19.17 -8.83 33.32
CA GLU A 79 20.54 -8.43 33.01
C GLU A 79 21.39 -8.44 34.27
N ASP A 80 22.68 -8.76 34.10
CA ASP A 80 23.65 -8.73 35.19
C ASP A 80 23.81 -7.30 35.70
N GLY A 81 23.88 -7.13 37.02
CA GLY A 81 23.92 -5.82 37.68
C GLY A 81 22.55 -5.27 38.10
N MET A 82 21.45 -5.90 37.66
CA MET A 82 20.10 -5.45 38.02
C MET A 82 19.76 -5.82 39.46
N GLN A 83 19.29 -4.86 40.24
CA GLN A 83 18.78 -5.15 41.59
C GLN A 83 17.32 -5.59 41.49
N VAL A 84 16.98 -6.77 42.01
CA VAL A 84 15.63 -7.36 41.89
C VAL A 84 15.11 -7.83 43.25
N VAL A 85 13.79 -7.71 43.42
CA VAL A 85 13.00 -8.38 44.44
C VAL A 85 12.48 -9.68 43.82
N LEU A 86 12.90 -10.81 44.38
CA LEU A 86 12.50 -12.13 43.92
C LEU A 86 11.63 -12.80 44.98
N ARG A 87 10.43 -13.22 44.59
CA ARG A 87 9.54 -14.04 45.42
C ARG A 87 9.61 -15.47 44.94
N GLY A 88 9.62 -16.43 45.86
CA GLY A 88 9.80 -17.83 45.48
C GLY A 88 9.90 -18.79 46.65
N LYS A 89 10.27 -20.02 46.34
CA LYS A 89 10.47 -21.10 47.31
C LYS A 89 11.86 -21.69 47.24
N LEU A 90 12.45 -22.02 48.38
CA LEU A 90 13.75 -22.67 48.42
C LEU A 90 13.59 -24.17 48.11
N ASN A 91 14.50 -24.72 47.32
CA ASN A 91 14.50 -26.14 46.92
C ASN A 91 15.93 -26.68 46.97
N VAL A 92 16.11 -27.95 47.33
CA VAL A 92 17.41 -28.63 47.32
C VAL A 92 17.47 -29.63 46.17
N TYR A 93 18.45 -29.47 45.27
CA TYR A 93 18.67 -30.39 44.17
C TYR A 93 19.36 -31.69 44.67
N PRO A 94 18.65 -32.82 44.76
CA PRO A 94 19.13 -33.99 45.50
C PRO A 94 20.45 -34.59 44.97
N PRO A 95 20.73 -34.64 43.65
CA PRO A 95 21.99 -35.22 43.15
C PRO A 95 23.27 -34.47 43.54
N ARG A 96 23.17 -33.19 43.95
CA ARG A 96 24.34 -32.37 44.32
C ARG A 96 24.24 -31.77 45.73
N GLY A 97 23.11 -31.96 46.43
CA GLY A 97 22.89 -31.37 47.76
C GLY A 97 22.92 -29.83 47.78
N ALA A 98 22.78 -29.18 46.62
CA ALA A 98 22.83 -27.72 46.50
C ALA A 98 21.42 -27.13 46.60
N TYR A 99 21.25 -26.10 47.44
CA TYR A 99 20.01 -25.35 47.53
C TYR A 99 19.95 -24.27 46.44
N GLN A 100 18.74 -23.99 45.96
CA GLN A 100 18.44 -22.98 44.95
C GLN A 100 17.06 -22.37 45.22
N LEU A 101 16.89 -21.10 44.84
CA LEU A 101 15.62 -20.40 44.97
C LEU A 101 14.83 -20.49 43.65
N VAL A 102 13.65 -21.08 43.70
CA VAL A 102 12.74 -21.17 42.56
C VAL A 102 11.87 -19.92 42.52
N ALA A 103 12.09 -19.08 41.53
CA ALA A 103 11.41 -17.79 41.38
C ALA A 103 9.97 -17.96 40.91
N SER A 104 9.02 -17.46 41.69
CA SER A 104 7.61 -17.34 41.34
C SER A 104 7.29 -15.98 40.70
N SER A 105 7.87 -14.88 41.23
CA SER A 105 7.87 -13.55 40.60
C SER A 105 9.22 -12.86 40.75
N ILE A 106 9.55 -12.00 39.78
CA ILE A 106 10.78 -11.20 39.78
C ILE A 106 10.38 -9.79 39.38
N GLU A 107 10.68 -8.82 40.24
CA GLU A 107 10.42 -7.41 40.01
C GLU A 107 11.71 -6.63 40.24
N PRO A 108 12.11 -5.72 39.35
CA PRO A 108 13.28 -4.88 39.58
C PRO A 108 13.01 -3.91 40.73
N VAL A 109 13.98 -3.80 41.64
CA VAL A 109 13.95 -2.81 42.72
C VAL A 109 13.98 -1.42 42.08
N GLY A 110 12.98 -0.58 42.39
CA GLY A 110 12.94 0.83 41.97
C GLY A 110 11.85 1.18 40.94
N ILE A 111 11.37 0.25 40.09
CA ILE A 111 10.31 0.60 39.11
C ILE A 111 9.01 1.04 39.81
N GLY A 112 8.63 0.40 40.91
CA GLY A 112 7.44 0.78 41.68
C GLY A 112 7.54 2.18 42.30
N GLU A 113 8.72 2.56 42.79
CA GLU A 113 8.97 3.89 43.36
C GLU A 113 8.96 4.97 42.29
N TRP A 114 9.63 4.74 41.15
CA TRP A 114 9.59 5.64 40.00
C TRP A 114 8.18 5.80 39.44
N GLN A 115 7.42 4.71 39.31
CA GLN A 115 6.05 4.78 38.82
C GLN A 115 5.14 5.55 39.79
N LEU A 116 5.26 5.28 41.10
CA LEU A 116 4.51 6.03 42.12
C LEU A 116 4.87 7.52 42.10
N ALA A 117 6.16 7.86 42.01
CA ALA A 117 6.62 9.25 41.94
C ALA A 117 6.10 9.96 40.67
N PHE A 118 6.07 9.26 39.53
CA PHE A 118 5.51 9.76 38.29
C PHE A 118 4.01 10.05 38.42
N GLU A 119 3.24 9.10 38.96
CA GLU A 119 1.79 9.26 39.14
C GLU A 119 1.46 10.39 40.11
N GLN A 120 2.19 10.51 41.23
CA GLN A 120 2.04 11.60 42.19
C GLN A 120 2.33 12.96 41.56
N LEU A 121 3.43 13.09 40.80
CA LEU A 121 3.79 14.34 40.14
C LEU A 121 2.78 14.69 39.04
N LYS A 122 2.34 13.71 38.25
CA LYS A 122 1.31 13.89 37.23
C LYS A 122 0.02 14.40 37.85
N GLU A 123 -0.45 13.80 38.95
CA GLU A 123 -1.67 14.22 39.62
C GLU A 123 -1.55 15.64 40.19
N LYS A 124 -0.41 15.96 40.82
CA LYS A 124 -0.10 17.31 41.32
C LYS A 124 -0.18 18.36 40.19
N LEU A 125 0.54 18.13 39.09
CA LEU A 125 0.57 19.06 37.95
C LEU A 125 -0.79 19.16 37.25
N ASN A 126 -1.57 18.09 37.24
CA ASN A 126 -2.93 18.09 36.70
C ASN A 126 -3.87 18.96 37.55
N LYS A 127 -3.80 18.85 38.89
CA LYS A 127 -4.58 19.69 39.82
C LYS A 127 -4.24 21.17 39.68
N GLU A 128 -2.98 21.50 39.38
CA GLU A 128 -2.53 22.87 39.09
C GLU A 128 -2.90 23.34 37.67
N GLY A 129 -3.46 22.48 36.82
CA GLY A 129 -3.86 22.82 35.45
C GLY A 129 -2.70 22.88 34.44
N LEU A 130 -1.49 22.43 34.79
CA LEU A 130 -0.33 22.47 33.90
C LEU A 130 -0.43 21.50 32.72
N LEU A 131 -1.31 20.49 32.82
CA LEU A 131 -1.55 19.48 31.78
C LEU A 131 -2.77 19.80 30.89
N ALA A 132 -3.45 20.93 31.14
CA ALA A 132 -4.68 21.29 30.44
C ALA A 132 -4.43 21.49 28.93
N PRO A 133 -5.27 20.92 28.04
CA PRO A 133 -5.08 21.06 26.59
C PRO A 133 -5.23 22.51 26.11
N GLU A 134 -6.04 23.34 26.78
CA GLU A 134 -6.28 24.75 26.44
C GLU A 134 -5.02 25.62 26.58
N ARG A 135 -4.05 25.14 27.36
CA ARG A 135 -2.75 25.77 27.56
C ARG A 135 -1.83 25.60 26.35
N LYS A 136 -1.97 24.48 25.63
CA LYS A 136 -1.01 24.06 24.60
C LYS A 136 -1.13 24.96 23.39
N ARG A 137 -0.01 25.54 22.98
CA ARG A 137 0.06 26.48 21.86
C ARG A 137 0.19 25.74 20.53
N PRO A 138 -0.38 26.30 19.45
CA PRO A 138 -0.17 25.75 18.12
C PRO A 138 1.30 25.90 17.72
N ILE A 139 1.86 24.84 17.13
CA ILE A 139 3.21 24.88 16.57
C ILE A 139 3.19 25.69 15.27
N PRO A 140 4.12 26.65 15.06
CA PRO A 140 4.21 27.40 13.82
C PRO A 140 4.38 26.49 12.61
N ILE A 141 3.65 26.76 11.53
CA ILE A 141 3.70 25.97 10.29
C ILE A 141 5.05 26.13 9.58
N LEU A 142 5.65 27.32 9.66
CA LEU A 142 6.92 27.64 8.99
C LEU A 142 7.91 28.30 9.95
N PRO A 143 8.47 27.55 10.91
CA PRO A 143 9.45 28.08 11.83
C PRO A 143 10.74 28.39 11.05
N ARG A 144 11.25 29.61 11.20
CA ARG A 144 12.50 30.07 10.60
C ARG A 144 13.69 29.73 11.48
N ARG A 145 13.47 29.66 12.80
CA ARG A 145 14.52 29.31 13.76
C ARG A 145 13.99 28.33 14.80
N ILE A 146 14.66 27.20 14.90
CA ILE A 146 14.35 26.13 15.85
C ILE A 146 15.43 26.12 16.93
N GLY A 147 15.02 26.19 18.20
CA GLY A 147 15.88 25.90 19.33
C GLY A 147 15.93 24.40 19.60
N VAL A 148 17.09 23.83 19.90
CA VAL A 148 17.23 22.40 20.23
C VAL A 148 17.97 22.24 21.54
N VAL A 149 17.34 21.57 22.49
CA VAL A 149 17.89 21.16 23.78
C VAL A 149 18.15 19.66 23.73
N THR A 150 19.43 19.29 23.69
CA THR A 150 19.90 17.90 23.68
C THR A 150 21.37 17.87 24.08
N SER A 151 21.89 16.67 24.38
CA SER A 151 23.34 16.44 24.49
C SER A 151 24.01 16.56 23.12
N THR A 152 25.17 17.22 23.08
CA THR A 152 26.03 17.35 21.89
C THR A 152 26.76 16.06 21.53
N ALA A 153 26.95 15.15 22.50
CA ALA A 153 27.59 13.87 22.28
C ALA A 153 26.61 12.78 21.79
N GLY A 154 25.29 12.99 21.92
CA GLY A 154 24.28 11.99 21.63
C GLY A 154 23.89 11.88 20.15
N ALA A 155 23.43 10.69 19.74
CA ALA A 155 22.89 10.45 18.39
C ALA A 155 21.66 11.31 18.08
N ALA A 156 20.84 11.63 19.08
CA ALA A 156 19.62 12.43 18.95
C ALA A 156 19.84 13.77 18.24
N LEU A 157 20.97 14.46 18.50
CA LEU A 157 21.28 15.72 17.81
C LEU A 157 21.50 15.49 16.31
N ARG A 158 22.25 14.43 15.95
CA ARG A 158 22.52 14.09 14.55
C ARG A 158 21.24 13.71 13.82
N ASP A 159 20.37 12.96 14.49
CA ASP A 159 19.08 12.54 13.94
C ASP A 159 18.17 13.73 13.66
N ILE A 160 18.07 14.68 14.61
CA ILE A 160 17.33 15.93 14.44
C ILE A 160 17.88 16.74 13.26
N LEU A 161 19.21 16.97 13.23
CA LEU A 161 19.84 17.77 12.18
C LEU A 161 19.66 17.12 10.80
N SER A 162 19.80 15.80 10.69
CA SER A 162 19.58 15.05 9.46
C SER A 162 18.13 15.15 8.97
N ALA A 163 17.17 14.97 9.88
CA ALA A 163 15.74 15.08 9.56
C ALA A 163 15.36 16.49 9.09
N LEU A 164 15.86 17.53 9.77
CA LEU A 164 15.66 18.92 9.38
C LEU A 164 16.30 19.22 8.02
N ALA A 165 17.56 18.83 7.80
CA ALA A 165 18.27 19.08 6.55
C ALA A 165 17.60 18.42 5.32
N ARG A 166 16.96 17.26 5.52
CA ARG A 166 16.24 16.55 4.46
C ARG A 166 14.93 17.23 4.07
N ARG A 167 14.19 17.79 5.03
CA ARG A 167 12.82 18.30 4.82
C ARG A 167 12.75 19.82 4.70
N ASN A 168 13.64 20.57 5.34
CA ASN A 168 13.65 22.03 5.30
C ASN A 168 15.07 22.62 5.46
N LYS A 169 15.71 22.93 4.33
CA LYS A 169 17.07 23.50 4.29
C LYS A 169 17.17 24.97 4.72
N LEU A 170 16.04 25.66 4.87
CA LEU A 170 16.00 27.11 5.13
C LEU A 170 15.89 27.45 6.62
N VAL A 171 15.89 26.44 7.50
CA VAL A 171 15.72 26.63 8.94
C VAL A 171 17.07 26.87 9.60
N ASN A 172 17.12 27.88 10.45
CA ASN A 172 18.24 28.11 11.35
C ASN A 172 18.06 27.27 12.61
N VAL A 173 19.04 26.43 12.94
CA VAL A 173 19.00 25.63 14.17
C VAL A 173 19.92 26.27 15.20
N VAL A 174 19.39 26.57 16.39
CA VAL A 174 20.15 27.07 17.54
C VAL A 174 20.20 25.96 18.58
N ILE A 175 21.40 25.48 18.89
CA ILE A 175 21.60 24.37 19.82
C ILE A 175 21.95 24.96 21.18
N ALA A 176 21.17 24.63 22.20
CA ALA A 176 21.53 24.85 23.60
C ALA A 176 21.95 23.49 24.20
N PRO A 177 23.26 23.23 24.31
CA PRO A 177 23.75 21.95 24.82
C PRO A 177 23.32 21.77 26.27
N ALA A 178 22.75 20.61 26.59
CA ALA A 178 22.34 20.25 27.95
C ALA A 178 22.72 18.79 28.24
N LYS A 179 23.07 18.50 29.50
CA LYS A 179 23.05 17.12 29.97
C LYS A 179 21.60 16.66 29.99
N VAL A 180 21.33 15.55 29.32
CA VAL A 180 19.98 14.97 29.22
C VAL A 180 19.79 13.74 30.11
N GLN A 181 20.85 13.35 30.83
CA GLN A 181 20.92 12.16 31.68
C GLN A 181 21.89 12.36 32.84
N GLY A 182 21.67 11.64 33.95
CA GLY A 182 22.52 11.70 35.13
C GLY A 182 22.23 12.89 36.06
N GLU A 183 23.04 13.02 37.10
CA GLU A 183 22.87 14.06 38.13
C GLU A 183 23.06 15.48 37.55
N GLY A 184 22.16 16.40 37.93
CA GLY A 184 22.16 17.79 37.46
C GLY A 184 21.59 18.01 36.06
N SER A 185 21.12 16.96 35.38
CA SER A 185 20.61 17.05 34.00
C SER A 185 19.28 17.81 33.91
N ALA A 186 18.40 17.69 34.91
CA ALA A 186 17.13 18.41 34.93
C ALA A 186 17.34 19.93 34.98
N GLU A 187 18.30 20.39 35.80
CA GLU A 187 18.70 21.78 35.92
C GLU A 187 19.32 22.29 34.61
N ASP A 188 20.19 21.50 33.97
CA ASP A 188 20.79 21.83 32.68
C ASP A 188 19.73 21.98 31.58
N VAL A 189 18.75 21.08 31.51
CA VAL A 189 17.62 21.17 30.56
C VAL A 189 16.81 22.45 30.81
N VAL A 190 16.50 22.75 32.07
CA VAL A 190 15.78 24.00 32.44
C VAL A 190 16.58 25.24 32.03
N TYR A 191 17.89 25.23 32.27
CA TYR A 191 18.78 26.33 31.87
C TYR A 191 18.79 26.51 30.36
N ALA A 192 18.90 25.42 29.59
CA ALA A 192 18.91 25.45 28.14
C ALA A 192 17.58 25.96 27.54
N ILE A 193 16.43 25.53 28.09
CA ILE A 193 15.11 26.04 27.68
C ILE A 193 15.02 27.55 27.93
N LYS A 194 15.40 28.01 29.12
CA LYS A 194 15.39 29.44 29.47
C LYS A 194 16.38 30.25 28.63
N ALA A 195 17.52 29.68 28.26
CA ALA A 195 18.50 30.31 27.40
C ALA A 195 17.94 30.51 25.99
N LEU A 196 17.34 29.47 25.39
CA LEU A 196 16.71 29.56 24.07
C LEU A 196 15.54 30.54 24.03
N GLN A 197 14.74 30.59 25.10
CA GLN A 197 13.63 31.54 25.22
C GLN A 197 14.09 33.01 25.12
N LYS A 198 15.30 33.33 25.61
CA LYS A 198 15.86 34.69 25.56
C LYS A 198 16.38 35.08 24.17
N ILE A 199 16.58 34.12 23.28
CA ILE A 199 17.12 34.39 21.94
C ILE A 199 15.99 34.92 21.05
N PRO A 200 16.10 36.14 20.51
CA PRO A 200 15.07 36.71 19.67
C PRO A 200 14.82 35.85 18.43
N GLY A 201 13.55 35.66 18.09
CA GLY A 201 13.13 34.99 16.86
C GLY A 201 13.31 33.48 16.85
N VAL A 202 13.45 32.81 18.00
CA VAL A 202 13.24 31.35 18.11
C VAL A 202 11.73 31.08 18.07
N ASP A 203 11.27 30.32 17.08
CA ASP A 203 9.84 30.10 16.83
C ASP A 203 9.31 28.85 17.57
N VAL A 204 10.18 27.87 17.81
CA VAL A 204 9.84 26.61 18.47
C VAL A 204 11.09 26.01 19.11
N ILE A 205 10.93 25.33 20.25
CA ILE A 205 12.01 24.63 20.96
C ILE A 205 11.75 23.13 20.95
N LEU A 206 12.74 22.34 20.58
CA LEU A 206 12.74 20.88 20.67
C LEU A 206 13.54 20.46 21.90
N VAL A 207 12.88 19.80 22.83
CA VAL A 207 13.53 19.14 23.96
C VAL A 207 13.59 17.66 23.62
N ALA A 208 14.79 17.13 23.43
CA ALA A 208 14.94 15.81 22.87
C ALA A 208 16.02 14.98 23.54
N ARG A 209 15.76 13.68 23.59
CA ARG A 209 16.71 12.64 23.96
C ARG A 209 16.31 11.34 23.27
N GLY A 210 17.30 10.57 22.84
CA GLY A 210 17.05 9.21 22.32
C GLY A 210 16.49 8.27 23.40
N GLY A 211 16.33 6.99 23.04
CA GLY A 211 15.97 5.96 24.01
C GLY A 211 16.99 5.79 25.14
N GLY A 212 16.57 5.11 26.21
CA GLY A 212 17.38 4.81 27.38
C GLY A 212 16.56 4.02 28.38
N SER A 213 17.18 3.66 29.51
CA SER A 213 16.43 3.08 30.64
C SER A 213 15.50 4.12 31.30
N ILE A 214 14.70 3.70 32.28
CA ILE A 214 13.82 4.62 32.98
C ILE A 214 14.60 5.65 33.82
N GLU A 215 15.73 5.24 34.40
CA GLU A 215 16.63 6.11 35.19
C GLU A 215 17.22 7.20 34.31
N ASP A 216 17.56 6.79 33.09
CA ASP A 216 18.02 7.64 32.04
C ASP A 216 16.96 8.74 31.78
N LEU A 217 15.75 8.37 31.37
CA LEU A 217 14.69 9.33 31.02
C LEU A 217 14.16 10.14 32.22
N TRP A 218 14.53 9.78 33.45
CA TRP A 218 13.99 10.39 34.66
C TRP A 218 14.24 11.90 34.78
N SER A 219 15.30 12.40 34.14
CA SER A 219 15.61 13.83 34.04
C SER A 219 14.41 14.68 33.56
N PHE A 220 13.54 14.08 32.74
CA PHE A 220 12.34 14.71 32.17
C PHE A 220 11.05 14.47 33.00
N ASN A 221 11.14 13.68 34.07
CA ASN A 221 10.09 13.39 35.05
C ASN A 221 10.24 14.22 36.33
N THR A 222 10.70 15.47 36.19
CA THR A 222 10.93 16.37 37.33
C THR A 222 10.00 17.59 37.27
N GLU A 223 9.65 18.10 38.45
CA GLU A 223 8.77 19.28 38.57
C GLU A 223 9.41 20.54 37.96
N ILE A 224 10.73 20.69 38.08
CA ILE A 224 11.45 21.85 37.54
C ILE A 224 11.39 21.91 36.01
N VAL A 225 11.54 20.76 35.33
CA VAL A 225 11.42 20.67 33.87
C VAL A 225 9.98 20.92 33.44
N ALA A 226 9.01 20.29 34.12
CA ALA A 226 7.59 20.53 33.88
C ALA A 226 7.27 22.02 33.93
N ARG A 227 7.62 22.70 35.03
CA ARG A 227 7.35 24.13 35.19
C ARG A 227 8.06 24.98 34.16
N ALA A 228 9.31 24.66 33.80
CA ALA A 228 10.07 25.41 32.80
C ALA A 228 9.46 25.29 31.40
N VAL A 229 9.08 24.09 30.97
CA VAL A 229 8.37 23.86 29.69
C VAL A 229 7.05 24.62 29.70
N SER A 230 6.31 24.53 30.82
CA SER A 230 5.02 25.18 30.92
C SER A 230 5.17 26.72 30.84
N GLN A 231 6.10 27.31 31.58
CA GLN A 231 6.26 28.77 31.64
C GLN A 231 7.01 29.36 30.43
N CYS A 232 7.55 28.53 29.54
CA CYS A 232 8.26 28.99 28.35
C CYS A 232 7.32 29.79 27.44
N SER A 233 7.73 30.97 26.96
CA SER A 233 6.95 31.80 26.02
C SER A 233 7.02 31.34 24.57
N VAL A 234 7.96 30.43 24.25
CA VAL A 234 8.09 29.79 22.93
C VAL A 234 7.46 28.39 23.00
N PRO A 235 6.70 27.95 21.96
CA PRO A 235 6.17 26.59 21.90
C PRO A 235 7.25 25.51 22.03
N VAL A 236 6.99 24.50 22.85
CA VAL A 236 7.93 23.40 23.13
C VAL A 236 7.38 22.08 22.61
N ILE A 237 8.21 21.35 21.87
CA ILE A 237 7.95 19.97 21.44
C ILE A 237 8.88 19.05 22.22
N SER A 238 8.29 18.04 22.86
CA SER A 238 9.05 16.99 23.52
C SER A 238 9.26 15.82 22.56
N GLY A 239 10.51 15.37 22.42
CA GLY A 239 10.91 14.21 21.62
C GLY A 239 11.84 13.33 22.43
N VAL A 240 11.36 12.87 23.59
CA VAL A 240 12.12 12.11 24.58
C VAL A 240 11.71 10.63 24.51
N GLY A 241 12.68 9.73 24.31
CA GLY A 241 12.44 8.28 24.34
C GLY A 241 11.86 7.71 23.04
N HIS A 242 11.00 6.69 23.18
CA HIS A 242 10.25 6.02 22.10
C HIS A 242 8.73 6.10 22.32
N GLU A 243 7.95 5.43 21.47
CA GLU A 243 6.48 5.48 21.49
C GLU A 243 5.88 5.16 22.87
N THR A 244 6.45 4.19 23.59
CA THR A 244 5.99 3.72 24.92
C THR A 244 6.44 4.60 26.08
N ASP A 245 7.44 5.45 25.87
CA ASP A 245 8.07 6.21 26.94
C ASP A 245 7.35 7.56 27.04
N ILE A 246 6.44 7.67 28.02
CA ILE A 246 5.72 8.93 28.28
C ILE A 246 6.33 9.56 29.53
N THR A 247 6.88 10.75 29.37
CA THR A 247 7.47 11.55 30.46
C THR A 247 6.54 12.70 30.86
N ILE A 248 6.78 13.28 32.04
CA ILE A 248 6.07 14.48 32.49
C ILE A 248 6.32 15.65 31.52
N CYS A 249 7.54 15.77 30.99
CA CYS A 249 7.86 16.74 29.93
C CYS A 249 6.92 16.59 28.72
N ASP A 250 6.63 15.37 28.27
CA ASP A 250 5.71 15.13 27.15
C ASP A 250 4.28 15.57 27.44
N LEU A 251 3.83 15.39 28.68
CA LEU A 251 2.47 15.75 29.09
C LEU A 251 2.30 17.28 29.13
N VAL A 252 3.33 18.00 29.59
CA VAL A 252 3.32 19.46 29.74
C VAL A 252 3.65 20.19 28.43
N ALA A 253 4.41 19.57 27.54
CA ALA A 253 4.79 20.16 26.25
C ALA A 253 3.57 20.49 25.37
N ASP A 254 3.74 21.49 24.51
CA ASP A 254 2.71 21.93 23.56
C ASP A 254 2.42 20.82 22.52
N LEU A 255 3.45 20.04 22.15
CA LEU A 255 3.30 18.85 21.30
C LEU A 255 4.26 17.74 21.75
N ARG A 256 3.75 16.50 21.79
CA ARG A 256 4.58 15.30 21.98
C ARG A 256 4.96 14.69 20.63
N ALA A 257 6.22 14.31 20.50
CA ALA A 257 6.72 13.45 19.46
C ALA A 257 7.32 12.17 20.09
N PRO A 258 7.14 10.99 19.47
CA PRO A 258 7.61 9.73 20.04
C PRO A 258 9.13 9.58 20.02
N THR A 259 9.85 10.33 19.19
CA THR A 259 11.32 10.26 19.07
C THR A 259 11.90 11.63 18.71
N PRO A 260 13.22 11.86 18.93
CA PRO A 260 13.90 13.07 18.45
C PRO A 260 13.69 13.34 16.96
N THR A 261 13.80 12.29 16.14
CA THR A 261 13.59 12.36 14.70
C THR A 261 12.17 12.78 14.37
N ALA A 262 11.16 12.19 15.02
CA ALA A 262 9.76 12.56 14.81
C ALA A 262 9.47 14.00 15.22
N ALA A 263 10.11 14.51 16.28
CA ALA A 263 9.99 15.92 16.68
C ALA A 263 10.48 16.85 15.55
N ALA A 264 11.65 16.55 14.98
CA ALA A 264 12.20 17.29 13.85
C ALA A 264 11.29 17.23 12.60
N GLU A 265 10.70 16.06 12.32
CA GLU A 265 9.80 15.90 11.18
C GLU A 265 8.49 16.69 11.33
N LEU A 266 7.91 16.73 12.53
CA LEU A 266 6.70 17.50 12.81
C LEU A 266 6.91 18.98 12.54
N VAL A 267 8.08 19.50 12.92
CA VAL A 267 8.44 20.91 12.73
C VAL A 267 8.70 21.23 11.26
N ALA A 268 9.32 20.29 10.53
CA ALA A 268 9.61 20.46 9.12
C ALA A 268 8.43 20.11 8.18
N ARG A 269 7.31 19.60 8.71
CA ARG A 269 6.15 19.18 7.91
C ARG A 269 5.54 20.35 7.12
N GLY A 270 5.34 21.49 7.78
CA GLY A 270 4.62 22.61 7.16
C GLY A 270 5.33 23.21 5.94
N SER A 271 6.67 23.26 5.93
CA SER A 271 7.42 23.71 4.75
C SER A 271 7.30 22.76 3.55
N ALA A 272 7.28 21.45 3.80
CA ALA A 272 7.13 20.46 2.74
C ALA A 272 5.73 20.51 2.13
N GLU A 273 4.69 20.58 2.97
CA GLU A 273 3.30 20.71 2.51
C GLU A 273 3.05 21.99 1.72
N LEU A 274 3.66 23.11 2.14
CA LEU A 274 3.58 24.39 1.41
C LEU A 274 4.27 24.31 0.04
N LEU A 275 5.43 23.66 -0.03
CA LEU A 275 6.15 23.48 -1.30
C LEU A 275 5.35 22.61 -2.27
N ASP A 276 4.79 21.49 -1.81
CA ASP A 276 3.95 20.62 -2.62
C ASP A 276 2.69 21.35 -3.12
N ARG A 277 2.07 22.14 -2.24
CA ARG A 277 0.92 22.97 -2.60
C ARG A 277 1.28 24.04 -3.63
N TRP A 278 2.44 24.68 -3.50
CA TRP A 278 2.95 25.65 -4.45
C TRP A 278 3.15 25.02 -5.83
N GLN A 279 3.87 23.91 -5.91
CA GLN A 279 4.10 23.17 -7.16
C GLN A 279 2.78 22.73 -7.81
N GLY A 280 1.80 22.31 -7.01
CA GLY A 280 0.46 21.98 -7.50
C GLY A 280 -0.32 23.19 -8.03
N LEU A 281 -0.15 24.37 -7.43
CA LEU A 281 -0.75 25.62 -7.94
C LEU A 281 -0.08 26.08 -9.24
N GLU A 282 1.24 26.02 -9.32
CA GLU A 282 2.03 26.38 -10.49
C GLU A 282 1.65 25.53 -11.71
N LYS A 283 1.63 24.20 -11.57
CA LYS A 283 1.20 23.28 -12.64
C LYS A 283 -0.21 23.59 -13.12
N ARG A 284 -1.14 23.87 -12.20
CA ARG A 284 -2.52 24.23 -12.55
C ARG A 284 -2.59 25.57 -13.30
N LEU A 285 -1.81 26.56 -12.88
CA LEU A 285 -1.75 27.85 -13.55
C LEU A 285 -1.24 27.69 -14.98
N LEU A 286 -0.12 26.99 -15.17
CA LEU A 286 0.47 26.75 -16.49
C LEU A 286 -0.52 26.04 -17.42
N HIS A 287 -1.14 24.95 -16.94
CA HIS A 287 -2.14 24.23 -17.72
C HIS A 287 -3.33 25.12 -18.13
N ARG A 288 -3.83 25.96 -17.20
CA ARG A 288 -4.92 26.91 -17.51
C ARG A 288 -4.50 28.00 -18.51
N MET A 289 -3.24 28.43 -18.48
CA MET A 289 -2.69 29.39 -19.43
C MET A 289 -2.56 28.78 -20.83
N GLU A 290 -2.01 27.57 -20.94
CA GLU A 290 -1.92 26.82 -22.20
C GLU A 290 -3.29 26.63 -22.84
N ASP A 291 -4.25 26.16 -22.05
CA ASP A 291 -5.65 26.02 -22.42
C ASP A 291 -6.25 27.33 -22.97
N ARG A 292 -5.98 28.45 -22.28
CA ARG A 292 -6.49 29.77 -22.68
C ARG A 292 -5.88 30.22 -23.99
N VAL A 293 -4.58 30.02 -24.18
CA VAL A 293 -3.87 30.34 -25.42
C VAL A 293 -4.37 29.45 -26.57
N ALA A 294 -4.54 28.15 -26.35
CA ALA A 294 -5.07 27.22 -27.34
C ALA A 294 -6.50 27.62 -27.79
N ARG A 295 -7.38 27.95 -26.83
CA ARG A 295 -8.73 28.46 -27.13
C ARG A 295 -8.70 29.78 -27.89
N ALA A 296 -7.81 30.70 -27.54
CA ALA A 296 -7.66 31.98 -28.24
C ALA A 296 -7.16 31.77 -29.68
N ARG A 297 -6.16 30.90 -29.89
CA ARG A 297 -5.70 30.52 -31.23
C ARG A 297 -6.81 29.87 -32.06
N HIS A 298 -7.60 28.97 -31.47
CA HIS A 298 -8.74 28.36 -32.16
C HIS A 298 -9.82 29.40 -32.51
N LYS A 299 -10.06 30.41 -31.67
CA LYS A 299 -10.97 31.50 -32.02
C LYS A 299 -10.41 32.32 -33.19
N LEU A 300 -9.12 32.66 -33.16
CA LEU A 300 -8.48 33.41 -34.24
C LEU A 300 -8.56 32.68 -35.58
N THR A 301 -8.29 31.36 -35.62
CA THR A 301 -8.40 30.57 -36.85
C THR A 301 -9.83 30.44 -37.38
N ARG A 302 -10.84 30.56 -36.52
CA ARG A 302 -12.26 30.59 -36.93
C ARG A 302 -12.65 31.95 -37.51
N VAL A 303 -12.07 33.03 -37.02
CA VAL A 303 -12.37 34.41 -37.44
C VAL A 303 -11.54 34.82 -38.65
N ASP A 304 -10.41 34.16 -38.91
CA ASP A 304 -9.59 34.38 -40.09
C ASP A 304 -10.37 34.11 -41.40
N PRO A 305 -10.72 35.18 -42.16
CA PRO A 305 -11.52 35.07 -43.37
C PRO A 305 -10.84 34.23 -44.46
N MET A 306 -9.51 34.22 -44.49
CA MET A 306 -8.75 33.45 -45.49
C MET A 306 -8.87 31.95 -45.25
N ASN A 307 -8.83 31.51 -43.99
CA ASN A 307 -9.05 30.12 -43.63
C ASN A 307 -10.51 29.68 -43.88
N GLY A 308 -11.48 30.58 -43.68
CA GLY A 308 -12.87 30.36 -44.08
C GLY A 308 -13.01 30.13 -45.59
N LEU A 309 -12.46 31.04 -46.40
CA LEU A 309 -12.53 30.97 -47.87
C LEU A 309 -11.81 29.76 -48.44
N LEU A 310 -10.63 29.40 -47.93
CA LEU A 310 -9.91 28.18 -48.32
C LEU A 310 -10.73 26.91 -48.04
N ARG A 311 -11.38 26.83 -46.87
CA ARG A 311 -12.27 25.71 -46.53
C ARG A 311 -13.49 25.63 -47.45
N TYR A 312 -14.10 26.77 -47.82
CA TYR A 312 -15.19 26.80 -48.78
C TYR A 312 -14.73 26.39 -50.18
N HIS A 313 -13.57 26.86 -50.63
CA HIS A 313 -12.98 26.50 -51.91
C HIS A 313 -12.69 24.99 -52.01
N GLU A 314 -12.08 24.39 -50.99
CA GLU A 314 -11.90 22.94 -50.93
C GLU A 314 -13.22 22.17 -50.96
N ARG A 315 -14.22 22.64 -50.19
CA ARG A 315 -15.55 22.00 -50.15
C ARG A 315 -16.22 22.07 -51.52
N LEU A 316 -16.10 23.19 -52.22
CA LEU A 316 -16.60 23.37 -53.58
C LEU A 316 -15.88 22.44 -54.57
N LYS A 317 -14.54 22.38 -54.52
CA LYS A 317 -13.73 21.49 -55.37
C LYS A 317 -14.11 20.02 -55.18
N ARG A 318 -14.30 19.57 -53.92
CA ARG A 318 -14.78 18.20 -53.62
C ARG A 318 -16.18 17.94 -54.19
N LYS A 319 -17.08 18.93 -54.15
CA LYS A 319 -18.42 18.81 -54.72
C LYS A 319 -18.37 18.76 -56.26
N GLN A 320 -17.54 19.56 -56.90
CA GLN A 320 -17.31 19.52 -58.35
C GLN A 320 -16.79 18.14 -58.79
N LEU A 321 -15.79 17.59 -58.11
CA LEU A 321 -15.27 16.24 -58.40
C LEU A 321 -16.35 15.16 -58.21
N LYS A 322 -17.21 15.28 -57.20
CA LYS A 322 -18.36 14.38 -57.03
C LYS A 322 -19.32 14.46 -58.21
N VAL A 323 -19.69 15.67 -58.65
CA VAL A 323 -20.57 15.86 -59.82
C VAL A 323 -19.97 15.21 -61.06
N LEU A 324 -18.68 15.41 -61.33
CA LEU A 324 -17.98 14.75 -62.44
C LEU A 324 -18.04 13.22 -62.32
N SER A 325 -17.76 12.67 -61.14
CA SER A 325 -17.84 11.22 -60.90
C SER A 325 -19.25 10.65 -61.07
N TYR A 326 -20.29 11.43 -60.76
CA TYR A 326 -21.68 11.01 -60.95
C TYR A 326 -22.03 11.04 -62.44
N ARG A 327 -21.60 12.08 -63.16
CA ARG A 327 -21.75 12.19 -64.62
C ARG A 327 -21.07 11.02 -65.33
N ASP A 328 -19.82 10.70 -64.98
CA ASP A 328 -19.09 9.61 -65.63
C ASP A 328 -19.75 8.26 -65.36
N ARG A 329 -20.16 8.00 -64.11
CA ARG A 329 -20.90 6.77 -63.77
C ARG A 329 -22.24 6.67 -64.52
N MET A 330 -22.95 7.78 -64.66
CA MET A 330 -24.20 7.83 -65.43
C MET A 330 -23.94 7.47 -66.89
N ASN A 331 -22.94 8.11 -67.52
CA ASN A 331 -22.58 7.84 -68.92
C ASN A 331 -22.19 6.39 -69.15
N HIS A 332 -21.36 5.80 -68.27
CA HIS A 332 -20.99 4.38 -68.36
C HIS A 332 -22.19 3.46 -68.23
N ARG A 333 -23.10 3.73 -67.28
CA ARG A 333 -24.33 2.93 -67.10
C ARG A 333 -25.26 3.04 -68.30
N MET A 334 -25.44 4.24 -68.86
CA MET A 334 -26.25 4.45 -70.06
C MET A 334 -25.66 3.70 -71.26
N ALA A 335 -24.35 3.81 -71.50
CA ALA A 335 -23.68 3.11 -72.57
C ALA A 335 -23.82 1.58 -72.42
N HIS A 336 -23.62 1.05 -71.21
CA HIS A 336 -23.78 -0.37 -70.93
C HIS A 336 -25.24 -0.83 -71.15
N ALA A 337 -26.23 -0.07 -70.67
CA ALA A 337 -27.64 -0.39 -70.85
C ALA A 337 -28.02 -0.42 -72.33
N LEU A 338 -27.55 0.56 -73.11
CA LEU A 338 -27.80 0.65 -74.54
C LEU A 338 -27.17 -0.54 -75.29
N ASN A 339 -25.91 -0.87 -74.99
CA ASN A 339 -25.22 -2.02 -75.58
C ASN A 339 -25.92 -3.34 -75.25
N THR A 340 -26.38 -3.49 -74.00
CA THR A 340 -27.12 -4.69 -73.56
C THR A 340 -28.45 -4.81 -74.30
N ALA A 341 -29.19 -3.70 -74.46
CA ALA A 341 -30.44 -3.68 -75.20
C ALA A 341 -30.23 -4.02 -76.68
N GLN A 342 -29.20 -3.44 -77.31
CA GLN A 342 -28.83 -3.75 -78.69
C GLN A 342 -28.44 -5.22 -78.87
N TYR A 343 -27.68 -5.78 -77.93
CA TYR A 343 -27.30 -7.20 -77.96
C TYR A 343 -28.53 -8.11 -77.86
N LYS A 344 -29.42 -7.85 -76.91
CA LYS A 344 -30.69 -8.60 -76.75
C LYS A 344 -31.56 -8.51 -78.00
N TRP A 345 -31.65 -7.31 -78.59
CA TRP A 345 -32.39 -7.12 -79.84
C TRP A 345 -31.82 -7.97 -80.97
N ARG A 346 -30.49 -7.96 -81.18
CA ARG A 346 -29.84 -8.79 -82.20
C ARG A 346 -30.07 -10.28 -81.96
N GLN A 347 -29.89 -10.76 -80.73
CA GLN A 347 -30.13 -12.17 -80.41
C GLN A 347 -31.57 -12.61 -80.68
N ASN A 348 -32.55 -11.78 -80.28
CA ASN A 348 -33.95 -12.10 -80.54
C ASN A 348 -34.27 -12.07 -82.04
N HIS A 349 -33.68 -11.14 -82.79
CA HIS A 349 -33.79 -11.09 -84.24
C HIS A 349 -33.20 -12.33 -84.91
N GLU A 350 -32.00 -12.77 -84.50
CA GLU A 350 -31.39 -14.01 -84.99
C GLU A 350 -32.24 -15.24 -84.66
N LYS A 351 -32.78 -15.35 -83.44
CA LYS A 351 -33.68 -16.45 -83.07
C LYS A 351 -34.95 -16.46 -83.92
N LEU A 352 -35.57 -15.30 -84.15
CA LEU A 352 -36.73 -15.15 -85.03
C LEU A 352 -36.41 -15.55 -86.46
N SER A 353 -35.23 -15.17 -86.96
CA SER A 353 -34.75 -15.58 -88.27
C SER A 353 -34.62 -17.10 -88.35
N VAL A 354 -33.96 -17.74 -87.39
CA VAL A 354 -33.75 -19.21 -87.38
C VAL A 354 -35.06 -19.99 -87.26
N LEU A 355 -36.01 -19.53 -86.44
CA LEU A 355 -37.31 -20.19 -86.24
C LEU A 355 -38.36 -19.81 -87.30
N GLY A 356 -38.00 -18.94 -88.25
CA GLY A 356 -38.89 -18.53 -89.33
C GLY A 356 -39.24 -19.71 -90.23
N PRO A 357 -40.52 -19.88 -90.64
CA PRO A 357 -40.95 -20.97 -91.52
C PRO A 357 -40.12 -21.07 -92.80
N GLN A 358 -39.67 -19.92 -93.32
CA GLN A 358 -38.86 -19.82 -94.53
C GLN A 358 -37.46 -20.43 -94.38
N ASN A 359 -36.86 -20.37 -93.19
CA ASN A 359 -35.57 -20.99 -92.90
C ASN A 359 -35.68 -22.49 -92.62
N VAL A 360 -36.82 -22.96 -92.13
CA VAL A 360 -37.10 -24.41 -92.05
C VAL A 360 -37.29 -24.97 -93.45
N LEU A 361 -38.07 -24.29 -94.30
CA LEU A 361 -38.28 -24.69 -95.69
C LEU A 361 -36.98 -24.67 -96.50
N SER A 362 -36.12 -23.66 -96.33
CA SER A 362 -34.83 -23.56 -97.05
C SER A 362 -33.81 -24.65 -96.71
N ARG A 363 -33.97 -25.34 -95.56
CA ARG A 363 -33.17 -26.51 -95.20
C ARG A 363 -33.62 -27.81 -95.89
N GLY A 364 -34.62 -27.73 -96.78
CA GLY A 364 -35.11 -28.87 -97.55
C GLY A 364 -36.33 -29.58 -96.93
N PHE A 365 -36.85 -29.07 -95.82
CA PHE A 365 -38.14 -29.53 -95.29
C PHE A 365 -39.29 -28.95 -96.14
N SER A 366 -40.40 -29.67 -96.18
CA SER A 366 -41.62 -29.21 -96.83
C SER A 366 -42.77 -29.18 -95.82
N ILE A 367 -43.70 -28.26 -96.01
CA ILE A 367 -44.95 -28.25 -95.26
C ILE A 367 -46.02 -28.86 -96.16
N LEU A 368 -46.58 -29.99 -95.75
CA LEU A 368 -47.63 -30.68 -96.47
C LEU A 368 -49.00 -30.11 -96.08
N ARG A 369 -49.85 -29.85 -97.06
CA ARG A 369 -51.18 -29.25 -96.87
C ARG A 369 -52.21 -29.95 -97.75
N LYS A 370 -53.39 -30.25 -97.21
CA LYS A 370 -54.54 -30.74 -97.99
C LYS A 370 -55.14 -29.65 -98.88
N VAL A 371 -56.01 -30.05 -99.81
CA VAL A 371 -56.76 -29.13 -100.69
C VAL A 371 -57.65 -28.16 -99.90
N ASP A 372 -58.20 -28.59 -98.76
CA ASP A 372 -59.01 -27.76 -97.86
C ASP A 372 -58.17 -26.75 -97.04
N GLY A 373 -56.86 -26.91 -97.08
CA GLY A 373 -55.90 -26.04 -96.46
C GLY A 373 -55.38 -26.47 -95.09
N GLN A 374 -55.76 -27.65 -94.57
CA GLN A 374 -55.23 -28.19 -93.33
C GLN A 374 -53.80 -28.70 -93.50
N ILE A 375 -52.93 -28.49 -92.50
CA ILE A 375 -51.54 -28.98 -92.52
C ILE A 375 -51.54 -30.46 -92.14
N VAL A 376 -50.92 -31.28 -92.98
CA VAL A 376 -50.68 -32.71 -92.73
C VAL A 376 -49.46 -32.80 -91.82
N ARG A 377 -49.64 -33.30 -90.59
CA ARG A 377 -48.56 -33.46 -89.61
C ARG A 377 -48.24 -34.92 -89.35
N THR A 378 -49.24 -35.78 -89.43
CA THR A 378 -49.13 -37.21 -89.17
C THR A 378 -49.74 -38.02 -90.30
N TYR A 379 -49.41 -39.30 -90.38
CA TYR A 379 -49.88 -40.18 -91.46
C TYR A 379 -51.42 -40.33 -91.46
N ASP A 380 -52.06 -40.34 -90.28
CA ASP A 380 -53.53 -40.39 -90.11
C ASP A 380 -54.28 -39.23 -90.79
N ASP A 381 -53.57 -38.13 -91.05
CA ASP A 381 -54.19 -36.98 -91.66
C ASP A 381 -54.53 -37.26 -93.13
N VAL A 382 -53.95 -38.25 -93.82
CA VAL A 382 -54.19 -38.47 -95.27
C VAL A 382 -54.54 -39.93 -95.58
N GLN A 383 -55.26 -40.16 -96.67
CA GLN A 383 -55.56 -41.50 -97.18
C GLN A 383 -54.90 -41.75 -98.54
N ALA A 384 -54.67 -43.02 -98.89
CA ALA A 384 -54.17 -43.41 -100.21
C ALA A 384 -55.14 -42.91 -101.31
N GLY A 385 -54.59 -42.21 -102.30
CA GLY A 385 -55.32 -41.52 -103.36
C GLY A 385 -55.48 -40.01 -103.16
N ASP A 386 -55.29 -39.50 -101.93
CA ASP A 386 -55.44 -38.07 -101.65
C ASP A 386 -54.43 -37.21 -102.41
N ILE A 387 -54.89 -36.06 -102.87
CA ILE A 387 -54.04 -35.04 -103.49
C ILE A 387 -53.67 -34.02 -102.41
N ILE A 388 -52.37 -33.84 -102.19
CA ILE A 388 -51.82 -32.88 -101.23
C ILE A 388 -50.87 -31.89 -101.92
N GLU A 389 -50.69 -30.73 -101.32
CA GLU A 389 -49.76 -29.69 -101.77
C GLU A 389 -48.53 -29.68 -100.84
N GLY A 390 -47.34 -29.89 -101.40
CA GLY A 390 -46.07 -29.71 -100.71
C GLY A 390 -45.55 -28.30 -100.93
N ILE A 391 -45.51 -27.49 -99.87
CA ILE A 391 -44.92 -26.15 -99.89
C ILE A 391 -43.43 -26.28 -99.61
N LEU A 392 -42.60 -25.85 -100.56
CA LEU A 392 -41.14 -25.85 -100.47
C LEU A 392 -40.60 -24.45 -100.14
N ALA A 393 -39.29 -24.34 -99.96
CA ALA A 393 -38.60 -23.04 -99.82
C ALA A 393 -38.94 -22.08 -100.95
N GLN A 394 -39.05 -22.63 -102.16
CA GLN A 394 -39.43 -21.93 -103.38
C GLN A 394 -40.34 -22.85 -104.18
N GLY A 395 -41.55 -22.38 -104.47
CA GLY A 395 -42.53 -23.13 -105.24
C GLY A 395 -43.38 -24.11 -104.42
N ARG A 396 -44.30 -24.76 -105.11
CA ARG A 396 -45.24 -25.73 -104.54
C ARG A 396 -45.38 -26.92 -105.47
N LEU A 397 -45.53 -28.11 -104.90
CA LEU A 397 -45.72 -29.35 -105.63
C LEU A 397 -47.11 -29.89 -105.36
N LYS A 398 -47.77 -30.39 -106.41
CA LYS A 398 -48.98 -31.20 -106.27
C LYS A 398 -48.55 -32.65 -106.18
N LEU A 399 -48.79 -33.26 -105.04
CA LEU A 399 -48.42 -34.63 -104.72
C LEU A 399 -49.70 -35.47 -104.62
N ARG A 400 -49.60 -36.75 -104.94
CA ARG A 400 -50.64 -37.74 -104.68
C ARG A 400 -50.07 -38.77 -103.71
N VAL A 401 -50.83 -39.06 -102.66
CA VAL A 401 -50.48 -40.11 -101.71
C VAL A 401 -50.78 -41.45 -102.39
N GLU A 402 -49.77 -42.27 -102.63
CA GLU A 402 -49.97 -43.59 -103.24
C GLU A 402 -50.29 -44.64 -102.18
N GLU A 403 -49.54 -44.63 -101.07
CA GLU A 403 -49.73 -45.52 -99.94
C GLU A 403 -49.47 -44.76 -98.62
N VAL A 404 -50.13 -45.18 -97.55
CA VAL A 404 -49.92 -44.64 -96.20
C VAL A 404 -49.52 -45.80 -95.31
N HIS A 405 -48.34 -45.71 -94.71
CA HIS A 405 -47.80 -46.72 -93.81
C HIS A 405 -47.70 -46.11 -92.40
N GLU A 406 -48.25 -46.82 -91.41
CA GLU A 406 -47.93 -46.54 -90.01
C GLU A 406 -46.57 -47.17 -89.71
N GLU A 407 -45.51 -46.37 -89.77
CA GLU A 407 -44.24 -46.75 -89.13
C GLU A 407 -44.33 -46.41 -87.64
N ARG A 408 -44.21 -47.43 -86.79
CA ARG A 408 -44.05 -47.25 -85.34
C ARG A 408 -42.61 -46.98 -84.96
#